data_AF-A0A843ANA7-F1
#
_entry.id   AF-A0A843ANA7-F1
#
_cell.length_a   1.000
_cell.length_b   1.000
_cell.length_c   1.000
_cell.angle_alpha   90.00
_cell.angle_beta   90.00
_cell.angle_gamma   90.00
#
_symmetry.space_group_name_H-M   'P 1'
#
loop_
_entity.id
_entity.type
_entity.pdbx_description
1 polymer ?
#
loop_
_entity_poly.entity_id
_entity_poly.type
_entity_poly.pdbx_seq_one_letter_code
_entity_poly.pdbx_strand_id
1 'polypeptide(L)'
;MADLSNKELLIPYGTYYDMAKRVKNYKGTPRIVYITTNGKDYVTIERFHDMKKRVAQYKKDNPKEALKNVWIRKPKNTINILKPTYNNPTVNIKGKKHIPKNFTEFYNLMGGFGYAYYYNDIYTLSQEIKNLTIGKAMNCTDFAQLGVYIASQFKKDGKQIYTTRYRHVDCKSGGGHTQFEIKGGEFNKWTVVDLAAKADKNSRIYLLGDGWCMNGLVRGYNELWVLVDNGVT
;
A
#
# COMPACT_ATOMS: atom_id res chain seq x y z
N MET A 1 2.69 27.87 -28.95
CA MET A 1 3.56 26.73 -28.61
C MET A 1 3.79 26.77 -27.12
N ALA A 2 3.49 25.69 -26.39
CA ALA A 2 3.66 25.69 -24.94
C ALA A 2 4.92 24.90 -24.53
N ASP A 3 5.78 25.53 -23.73
CA ASP A 3 6.84 24.84 -23.01
C ASP A 3 6.24 24.09 -21.82
N LEU A 4 6.26 22.76 -21.88
CA LEU A 4 5.76 21.89 -20.81
C LEU A 4 6.88 21.38 -19.91
N SER A 5 8.13 21.84 -20.07
CA SER A 5 9.30 21.33 -19.34
C SER A 5 9.16 21.38 -17.83
N ASN A 6 8.37 22.33 -17.33
CA ASN A 6 8.12 22.52 -15.91
C ASN A 6 6.73 22.07 -15.45
N LYS A 7 5.91 21.52 -16.36
CA LYS A 7 4.55 21.07 -16.08
C LYS A 7 4.54 19.64 -15.57
N GLU A 8 3.79 19.44 -14.50
CA GLU A 8 3.52 18.14 -13.90
C GLU A 8 2.48 17.40 -14.74
N LEU A 9 2.92 16.84 -15.86
CA LEU A 9 2.07 16.21 -16.85
C LEU A 9 2.53 14.78 -17.12
N LEU A 10 1.57 13.86 -17.17
CA LEU A 10 1.79 12.48 -17.54
C LEU A 10 1.49 12.31 -19.05
N ILE A 11 2.42 11.72 -19.80
CA ILE A 11 2.21 11.39 -21.21
C ILE A 11 2.24 9.86 -21.41
N PRO A 12 1.54 9.32 -22.42
CA PRO A 12 1.64 7.91 -22.78
C PRO A 12 3.08 7.51 -23.11
N TYR A 13 3.48 6.29 -22.75
CA TYR A 13 4.81 5.77 -23.05
C TYR A 13 5.08 5.73 -24.56
N GLY A 14 4.06 5.44 -25.37
CA GLY A 14 4.15 5.52 -26.84
C GLY A 14 4.56 6.92 -27.33
N THR A 15 4.03 7.98 -26.71
CA THR A 15 4.39 9.37 -27.00
C THR A 15 5.85 9.65 -26.62
N TYR A 16 6.28 9.23 -25.43
CA TYR A 16 7.69 9.32 -25.03
C TYR A 16 8.63 8.56 -25.98
N TYR A 17 8.23 7.35 -26.40
CA TYR A 17 9.02 6.51 -27.30
C TYR A 17 9.20 7.18 -28.67
N ASP A 18 8.14 7.77 -29.21
CA ASP A 18 8.18 8.58 -30.43
C ASP A 18 9.12 9.79 -30.29
N MET A 19 9.03 10.55 -29.18
CA MET A 19 9.98 11.62 -28.86
C MET A 19 11.43 11.12 -28.89
N ALA A 20 11.71 9.97 -28.26
CA ALA A 20 13.05 9.38 -28.21
C ALA A 20 13.57 8.98 -29.59
N LYS A 21 12.69 8.44 -30.45
CA LYS A 21 13.02 8.10 -31.84
C LYS A 21 13.37 9.36 -32.63
N ARG A 22 12.60 10.44 -32.47
CA ARG A 22 12.88 11.73 -33.14
C ARG A 22 14.21 12.33 -32.69
N VAL A 23 14.50 12.34 -31.39
CA VAL A 23 15.78 12.84 -30.86
C VAL A 23 16.96 12.02 -31.39
N LYS A 24 16.83 10.68 -31.44
CA LYS A 24 17.87 9.80 -31.99
C LYS A 24 18.18 10.10 -33.46
N ASN A 25 17.17 10.48 -34.24
CA ASN A 25 17.29 10.75 -35.68
C ASN A 25 17.61 12.22 -35.99
N TYR A 26 17.72 13.08 -34.97
CA TYR A 26 18.02 14.50 -35.16
C TYR A 26 19.51 14.68 -35.48
N LYS A 27 19.82 15.45 -36.54
CA LYS A 27 21.21 15.79 -36.88
C LYS A 27 21.73 16.86 -35.91
N GLY A 28 22.50 16.43 -34.91
CA GLY A 28 23.05 17.29 -33.85
C GLY A 28 22.33 17.12 -32.51
N THR A 29 22.47 18.10 -31.61
CA THR A 29 21.75 18.10 -30.33
C THR A 29 20.58 19.09 -30.40
N PRO A 30 19.32 18.62 -30.34
CA PRO A 30 18.19 19.54 -30.35
C PRO A 30 18.14 20.35 -29.05
N ARG A 31 17.71 21.60 -29.12
CA ARG A 31 17.48 22.43 -27.90
C ARG A 31 16.15 22.09 -27.23
N ILE A 32 15.13 21.77 -28.04
CA ILE A 32 13.78 21.40 -27.61
C ILE A 32 13.33 20.12 -28.31
N VAL A 33 12.42 19.40 -27.67
CA VAL A 33 11.83 18.15 -28.14
C VAL A 33 10.31 18.31 -28.14
N TYR A 34 9.71 18.32 -29.31
CA TYR A 34 8.25 18.34 -29.43
C TYR A 34 7.65 17.05 -28.89
N ILE A 35 6.53 17.17 -28.17
CA ILE A 35 5.81 16.04 -27.57
C ILE A 35 5.10 15.24 -28.66
N THR A 36 4.47 15.93 -29.62
CA THR A 36 3.80 15.34 -30.79
C THR A 36 4.46 15.79 -32.08
N THR A 37 4.23 15.06 -33.17
CA THR A 37 4.70 15.41 -34.54
C THR A 37 4.20 16.76 -35.03
N ASN A 38 3.03 17.20 -34.55
CA ASN A 38 2.38 18.43 -35.00
C ASN A 38 2.97 19.71 -34.37
N GLY A 39 4.02 19.59 -33.55
CA GLY A 39 4.89 20.71 -33.18
C GLY A 39 4.33 21.77 -32.22
N LYS A 40 3.20 21.52 -31.55
CA LYS A 40 2.55 22.55 -30.71
C LYS A 40 3.12 22.65 -29.29
N ASP A 41 3.44 21.52 -28.67
CA ASP A 41 3.95 21.47 -27.29
C ASP A 41 5.32 20.79 -27.25
N TYR A 42 6.20 21.30 -26.40
CA TYR A 42 7.58 20.82 -26.31
C TYR A 42 8.11 20.73 -24.89
N VAL A 43 9.23 20.03 -24.74
CA VAL A 43 10.07 20.03 -23.54
C VAL A 43 11.51 20.38 -23.93
N THR A 44 12.32 20.92 -23.02
CA THR A 44 13.75 21.13 -23.25
C THR A 44 14.48 19.78 -23.38
N ILE A 45 15.62 19.78 -24.05
CA ILE A 45 16.47 18.58 -24.15
C ILE A 45 16.94 18.08 -22.78
N GLU A 46 17.18 18.99 -21.84
CA GLU A 46 17.51 18.66 -20.46
C GLU A 46 16.38 17.90 -19.76
N ARG A 47 15.14 18.39 -19.91
CA ARG A 47 13.96 17.70 -19.37
C ARG A 47 13.77 16.34 -20.02
N PHE A 48 13.98 16.24 -21.33
CA PHE A 48 13.93 14.97 -22.04
C PHE A 48 14.99 13.97 -21.53
N HIS A 49 16.21 14.42 -21.24
CA HIS A 49 17.24 13.58 -20.62
C HIS A 49 16.87 13.10 -19.21
N ASP A 50 16.25 13.96 -18.40
CA ASP A 50 15.67 13.56 -17.10
C ASP A 50 14.60 12.47 -17.27
N MET A 51 13.66 12.65 -18.21
CA MET A 51 12.66 11.63 -18.53
C MET A 51 13.31 10.30 -18.93
N LYS A 52 14.35 10.34 -19.80
CA LYS A 52 15.09 9.15 -20.24
C LYS A 52 15.76 8.41 -19.08
N LYS A 53 16.40 9.12 -18.17
CA LYS A 53 17.01 8.54 -16.96
C LYS A 53 15.97 7.83 -16.09
N ARG A 54 14.80 8.46 -15.87
CA ARG A 54 13.71 7.85 -15.08
C ARG A 54 13.12 6.60 -15.74
N VAL A 55 12.95 6.62 -17.06
CA VAL A 55 12.45 5.45 -17.80
C VAL A 55 13.44 4.27 -17.71
N ALA A 56 14.74 4.54 -17.85
CA ALA A 56 15.77 3.50 -17.71
C ALA A 56 15.78 2.90 -16.30
N GLN A 57 15.69 3.74 -15.28
CA GLN A 57 15.63 3.31 -13.88
C GLN A 57 14.37 2.45 -13.62
N TYR A 58 13.19 2.89 -14.06
CA TYR A 58 11.96 2.12 -13.89
C TYR A 58 12.04 0.72 -14.52
N LYS A 59 12.62 0.60 -15.72
CA LYS A 59 12.82 -0.71 -16.39
C LYS A 59 13.81 -1.60 -15.67
N LYS A 60 14.83 -1.03 -15.02
CA LYS A 60 15.77 -1.77 -14.18
C LYS A 60 15.09 -2.31 -12.92
N ASP A 61 14.25 -1.48 -12.30
CA ASP A 61 13.58 -1.81 -11.04
C ASP A 61 12.37 -2.74 -11.25
N ASN A 62 11.71 -2.67 -12.41
CA ASN A 62 10.47 -3.41 -12.72
C ASN A 62 10.59 -4.14 -14.08
N PRO A 63 11.48 -5.14 -14.21
CA PRO A 63 11.82 -5.74 -15.51
C PRO A 63 10.67 -6.50 -16.19
N LYS A 64 9.62 -6.87 -15.45
CA LYS A 64 8.45 -7.62 -15.96
C LYS A 64 7.22 -6.74 -16.18
N GLU A 65 7.28 -5.45 -15.85
CA GLU A 65 6.14 -4.54 -15.96
C GLU A 65 6.21 -3.67 -17.22
N ALA A 66 5.09 -3.56 -17.93
CA ALA A 66 4.96 -2.65 -19.04
C ALA A 66 4.77 -1.21 -18.54
N LEU A 67 5.74 -0.34 -18.85
CA LEU A 67 5.62 1.09 -18.58
C LEU A 67 4.55 1.72 -19.49
N LYS A 68 3.41 2.10 -18.92
CA LYS A 68 2.27 2.66 -19.69
C LYS A 68 2.40 4.16 -19.93
N ASN A 69 3.00 4.89 -18.98
CA ASN A 69 3.03 6.35 -18.96
C ASN A 69 4.37 6.89 -18.44
N VAL A 70 4.73 8.12 -18.82
CA VAL A 70 5.97 8.81 -18.42
C VAL A 70 5.64 10.23 -17.99
N TRP A 71 6.12 10.65 -16.83
CA TRP A 71 6.01 12.05 -16.40
C TRP A 71 6.95 12.94 -17.22
N ILE A 72 6.48 14.11 -17.64
CA ILE A 72 7.33 15.21 -18.13
C ILE A 72 8.12 15.75 -16.93
N ARG A 73 7.47 16.50 -16.04
CA ARG A 73 8.01 16.77 -14.70
C ARG A 73 7.29 15.87 -13.71
N LYS A 74 8.03 15.04 -12.96
CA LYS A 74 7.44 14.35 -11.82
C LYS A 74 7.02 15.41 -10.79
N PRO A 75 5.82 15.30 -10.16
CA PRO A 75 5.44 16.20 -9.10
C PRO A 75 6.52 16.31 -8.03
N LYS A 76 6.79 17.53 -7.57
CA LYS A 76 7.66 17.72 -6.41
C LYS A 76 6.92 17.25 -5.15
N ASN A 77 6.91 15.94 -4.92
CA ASN A 77 6.80 15.45 -3.55
C ASN A 77 8.14 15.75 -2.89
N THR A 78 8.26 16.93 -2.28
CA THR A 78 9.32 17.20 -1.30
C THR A 78 9.06 16.34 -0.08
N ILE A 79 9.56 15.12 -0.12
CA ILE A 79 9.94 14.39 1.08
C ILE A 79 11.46 14.45 1.11
N ASN A 80 12.00 15.19 2.07
CA ASN A 80 13.40 15.09 2.45
C ASN A 80 13.69 13.62 2.78
N ILE A 81 14.40 12.91 1.90
CA ILE A 81 14.90 11.57 2.20
C ILE A 81 16.14 11.75 3.08
N LEU A 82 15.92 12.01 4.37
CA LEU A 82 16.69 11.28 5.36
C LEU A 82 16.33 9.82 5.08
N LYS A 83 17.24 8.97 4.60
CA LYS A 83 16.98 7.53 4.54
C LYS A 83 16.76 7.08 5.98
N PRO A 84 15.52 6.81 6.42
CA PRO A 84 15.30 6.37 7.78
C PRO A 84 15.80 4.94 7.85
N THR A 85 16.54 4.61 8.90
CA THR A 85 17.00 3.25 9.16
C THR A 85 15.83 2.27 9.41
N TYR A 86 14.59 2.76 9.51
CA TYR A 86 13.31 2.03 9.50
C TYR A 86 12.19 2.93 8.94
N ASN A 87 11.41 2.47 7.95
CA ASN A 87 10.17 3.14 7.56
C ASN A 87 9.00 2.47 8.31
N ASN A 88 8.70 3.01 9.48
CA ASN A 88 7.53 2.61 10.25
C ASN A 88 6.28 3.31 9.69
N PRO A 89 5.13 2.62 9.60
CA PRO A 89 3.91 3.24 9.12
C PRO A 89 3.48 4.37 10.05
N THR A 90 2.91 5.43 9.46
CA THR A 90 2.11 6.39 10.21
C THR A 90 0.67 5.92 10.21
N VAL A 91 0.08 5.75 11.39
CA VAL A 91 -1.34 5.41 11.54
C VAL A 91 -2.04 6.51 12.32
N ASN A 92 -3.26 6.87 11.91
CA ASN A 92 -4.10 7.80 12.66
C ASN A 92 -5.23 7.00 13.30
N ILE A 93 -5.34 7.04 14.62
CA ILE A 93 -6.33 6.29 15.39
C ILE A 93 -7.12 7.30 16.21
N LYS A 94 -8.44 7.39 15.99
CA LYS A 94 -9.32 8.34 16.71
C LYS A 94 -8.77 9.79 16.70
N GLY A 95 -8.29 10.24 15.54
CA GLY A 95 -7.73 11.58 15.31
C GLY A 95 -6.30 11.78 15.80
N LYS A 96 -5.70 10.78 16.46
CA LYS A 96 -4.33 10.87 16.99
C LYS A 96 -3.35 10.14 16.07
N LYS A 97 -2.24 10.82 15.73
CA LYS A 97 -1.16 10.25 14.95
C LYS A 97 -0.25 9.35 15.81
N HIS A 98 0.05 8.16 15.30
CA HIS A 98 0.98 7.19 15.89
C HIS A 98 1.97 6.70 14.83
N ILE A 99 3.19 6.36 15.29
CA ILE A 99 4.24 5.76 14.46
C ILE A 99 4.77 4.55 15.24
N PRO A 100 4.07 3.40 15.22
CA PRO A 100 4.47 2.21 15.94
C PRO A 100 5.83 1.70 15.45
N LYS A 101 6.72 1.28 16.36
CA LYS A 101 8.07 0.80 16.03
C LYS A 101 8.08 -0.58 15.39
N ASN A 102 7.07 -1.40 15.70
CA ASN A 102 6.87 -2.75 15.20
C ASN A 102 5.37 -3.07 15.20
N PHE A 103 5.01 -4.24 14.67
CA PHE A 103 3.62 -4.64 14.58
C PHE A 103 2.99 -4.85 15.96
N THR A 104 3.77 -5.30 16.95
CA THR A 104 3.30 -5.47 18.33
C THR A 104 2.82 -4.15 18.96
N GLU A 105 3.56 -3.06 18.74
CA GLU A 105 3.13 -1.73 19.18
C GLU A 105 1.84 -1.30 18.48
N PHE A 106 1.71 -1.54 17.17
CA PHE A 106 0.46 -1.27 16.44
C PHE A 106 -0.73 -2.07 17.02
N TYR A 107 -0.55 -3.38 17.22
CA TYR A 107 -1.56 -4.25 17.80
C TYR A 107 -2.06 -3.74 19.17
N ASN A 108 -1.15 -3.26 20.01
CA ASN A 108 -1.51 -2.73 21.32
C ASN A 108 -2.34 -1.44 21.26
N LEU A 109 -2.16 -0.61 20.23
CA LEU A 109 -2.97 0.60 20.03
C LEU A 109 -4.44 0.30 19.70
N MET A 110 -4.74 -0.91 19.22
CA MET A 110 -6.11 -1.30 18.87
C MET A 110 -6.97 -1.66 20.08
N GLY A 111 -6.36 -1.84 21.26
CA GLY A 111 -7.08 -2.16 22.49
C GLY A 111 -8.26 -1.22 22.76
N GLY A 112 -9.49 -1.76 22.83
CA GLY A 112 -10.69 -0.98 23.10
C GLY A 112 -11.06 0.03 22.01
N PHE A 113 -10.59 -0.18 20.76
CA PHE A 113 -10.96 0.66 19.63
C PHE A 113 -12.48 0.63 19.40
N GLY A 114 -13.07 -0.57 19.39
CA GLY A 114 -14.48 -0.86 19.13
C GLY A 114 -14.64 -1.88 18.00
N TYR A 115 -15.49 -2.88 18.20
CA TYR A 115 -15.84 -3.89 17.20
C TYR A 115 -17.29 -3.70 16.75
N ALA A 116 -17.56 -3.90 15.46
CA ALA A 116 -18.89 -3.80 14.88
C ALA A 116 -19.34 -5.16 14.33
N TYR A 117 -20.57 -5.55 14.66
CA TYR A 117 -21.19 -6.79 14.21
C TYR A 117 -21.97 -6.53 12.92
N TYR A 118 -21.32 -6.72 11.78
CA TYR A 118 -21.98 -6.85 10.47
C TYR A 118 -21.33 -7.97 9.68
N TYR A 119 -22.14 -8.61 8.85
CA TYR A 119 -21.68 -9.61 7.89
C TYR A 119 -21.01 -8.92 6.70
N ASN A 120 -20.02 -9.59 6.12
CA ASN A 120 -19.31 -9.21 4.89
C ASN A 120 -18.35 -8.01 5.01
N ASP A 121 -17.38 -7.95 4.10
CA ASP A 121 -16.56 -6.78 3.81
C ASP A 121 -17.46 -5.72 3.15
N ILE A 122 -17.63 -4.58 3.83
CA ILE A 122 -18.41 -3.45 3.33
C ILE A 122 -17.56 -2.19 3.14
N TYR A 123 -16.25 -2.28 3.42
CA TYR A 123 -15.35 -1.14 3.38
C TYR A 123 -14.11 -1.46 2.55
N THR A 124 -13.89 -0.65 1.51
CA THR A 124 -12.58 -0.61 0.85
C THR A 124 -11.47 -0.25 1.84
N LEU A 125 -10.22 -0.67 1.61
CA LEU A 125 -9.03 -0.26 2.39
C LEU A 125 -8.99 1.24 2.71
N SER A 126 -9.35 2.09 1.75
CA SER A 126 -9.36 3.53 1.94
C SER A 126 -10.41 3.96 2.97
N GLN A 127 -11.57 3.30 3.00
CA GLN A 127 -12.61 3.50 3.99
C GLN A 127 -12.19 2.94 5.35
N GLU A 128 -11.49 1.80 5.42
CA GLU A 128 -10.95 1.26 6.67
C GLU A 128 -9.95 2.21 7.33
N ILE A 129 -9.00 2.75 6.57
CA ILE A 129 -8.02 3.74 7.05
C ILE A 129 -8.74 5.01 7.54
N LYS A 130 -9.78 5.44 6.83
CA LYS A 130 -10.63 6.56 7.26
C LYS A 130 -11.36 6.21 8.57
N ASN A 131 -11.94 5.01 8.67
CA ASN A 131 -12.66 4.53 9.85
C ASN A 131 -11.73 4.44 11.07
N LEU A 132 -10.51 3.95 10.91
CA LEU A 132 -9.44 3.98 11.92
C LEU A 132 -9.19 5.42 12.40
N THR A 133 -9.08 6.36 11.45
CA THR A 133 -8.83 7.77 11.73
C THR A 133 -9.97 8.42 12.51
N ILE A 134 -11.23 8.19 12.12
CA ILE A 134 -12.39 8.80 12.78
C ILE A 134 -12.91 7.99 13.98
N GLY A 135 -12.32 6.83 14.28
CA GLY A 135 -12.75 5.97 15.38
C GLY A 135 -14.03 5.18 15.13
N LYS A 136 -14.37 4.91 13.87
CA LYS A 136 -15.53 4.10 13.51
C LYS A 136 -15.17 2.61 13.61
N ALA A 137 -15.97 1.86 14.38
CA ALA A 137 -15.79 0.42 14.58
C ALA A 137 -15.94 -0.37 13.26
N MET A 138 -15.24 -1.49 13.18
CA MET A 138 -15.15 -2.36 11.99
C MET A 138 -15.33 -3.83 12.38
N ASN A 139 -15.54 -4.74 11.41
CA ASN A 139 -15.70 -6.17 11.65
C ASN A 139 -14.37 -6.92 11.51
N CYS A 140 -14.42 -8.26 11.59
CA CYS A 140 -13.22 -9.09 11.59
C CYS A 140 -12.50 -9.15 10.24
N THR A 141 -13.23 -9.05 9.13
CA THR A 141 -12.64 -9.00 7.80
C THR A 141 -11.91 -7.68 7.60
N ASP A 142 -12.55 -6.54 7.90
CA ASP A 142 -11.88 -5.24 7.68
C ASP A 142 -10.66 -5.08 8.61
N PHE A 143 -10.77 -5.56 9.85
CA PHE A 143 -9.63 -5.54 10.77
C PHE A 143 -8.48 -6.42 10.26
N ALA A 144 -8.77 -7.57 9.65
CA ALA A 144 -7.74 -8.42 9.07
C ALA A 144 -7.09 -7.75 7.85
N GLN A 145 -7.88 -7.16 6.95
CA GLN A 145 -7.39 -6.45 5.76
C GLN A 145 -6.53 -5.25 6.12
N LEU A 146 -7.02 -4.38 7.02
CA LEU A 146 -6.26 -3.28 7.60
C LEU A 146 -4.95 -3.76 8.24
N GLY A 147 -4.99 -4.84 9.03
CA GLY A 147 -3.82 -5.41 9.69
C GLY A 147 -2.76 -5.88 8.69
N VAL A 148 -3.16 -6.60 7.65
CA VAL A 148 -2.27 -7.05 6.57
C VAL A 148 -1.68 -5.86 5.82
N TYR A 149 -2.49 -4.85 5.51
CA TYR A 149 -1.99 -3.62 4.89
C TYR A 149 -0.96 -2.92 5.77
N ILE A 150 -1.24 -2.68 7.05
CA ILE A 150 -0.32 -2.01 7.97
C ILE A 150 0.99 -2.81 8.12
N ALA A 151 0.92 -4.14 8.22
CA ALA A 151 2.12 -4.99 8.24
C ALA A 151 2.97 -4.81 6.97
N SER A 152 2.36 -4.68 5.79
CA SER A 152 3.10 -4.46 4.54
C SER A 152 3.84 -3.12 4.48
N GLN A 153 3.43 -2.14 5.29
CA GLN A 153 4.04 -0.82 5.31
C GLN A 153 5.33 -0.76 6.16
N PHE A 154 5.57 -1.71 7.05
CA PHE A 154 6.82 -1.79 7.79
C PHE A 154 7.96 -2.25 6.88
N LYS A 155 8.97 -1.39 6.72
CA LYS A 155 10.12 -1.66 5.85
C LYS A 155 11.46 -1.40 6.53
N LYS A 156 12.42 -2.27 6.24
CA LYS A 156 13.84 -2.13 6.56
C LYS A 156 14.63 -2.19 5.26
N ASP A 157 15.49 -1.21 5.03
CA ASP A 157 16.28 -1.07 3.80
C ASP A 157 15.44 -1.13 2.51
N GLY A 158 14.23 -0.56 2.57
CA GLY A 158 13.27 -0.54 1.45
C GLY A 158 12.52 -1.84 1.20
N LYS A 159 12.78 -2.90 1.98
CA LYS A 159 12.10 -4.20 1.87
C LYS A 159 11.10 -4.38 3.01
N GLN A 160 9.95 -4.97 2.69
CA GLN A 160 8.95 -5.36 3.68
C GLN A 160 9.57 -6.39 4.64
N ILE A 161 9.34 -6.21 5.94
CA ILE A 161 9.95 -7.09 6.97
C ILE A 161 9.02 -8.20 7.46
N TYR A 162 7.72 -8.06 7.21
CA TYR A 162 6.71 -9.05 7.59
C TYR A 162 6.16 -9.78 6.38
N THR A 163 5.97 -11.08 6.51
CA THR A 163 5.14 -11.88 5.61
C THR A 163 3.82 -12.14 6.29
N THR A 164 2.71 -11.97 5.58
CA THR A 164 1.36 -12.19 6.12
C THR A 164 0.58 -13.18 5.26
N ARG A 165 -0.44 -13.79 5.88
CA ARG A 165 -1.49 -14.55 5.19
C ARG A 165 -2.81 -14.44 5.95
N TYR A 166 -3.92 -14.24 5.25
CA TYR A 166 -5.24 -14.33 5.85
C TYR A 166 -5.50 -15.75 6.33
N ARG A 167 -6.23 -15.87 7.44
CA ARG A 167 -6.64 -17.12 8.06
C ARG A 167 -8.15 -17.03 8.31
N HIS A 168 -8.92 -17.87 7.64
CA HIS A 168 -10.36 -17.97 7.84
C HIS A 168 -10.71 -19.20 8.68
N VAL A 169 -11.56 -19.02 9.68
CA VAL A 169 -11.85 -20.01 10.70
C VAL A 169 -13.35 -20.14 10.92
N ASP A 170 -13.83 -21.37 11.02
CA ASP A 170 -15.14 -21.64 11.62
C ASP A 170 -15.00 -21.67 13.13
N CYS A 171 -15.64 -20.71 13.79
CA CYS A 171 -15.78 -20.71 15.23
C CYS A 171 -16.64 -21.90 15.67
N LYS A 172 -16.27 -22.53 16.79
CA LYS A 172 -17.11 -23.58 17.40
C LYS A 172 -18.52 -23.11 17.75
N SER A 173 -18.72 -21.81 17.95
CA SER A 173 -20.02 -21.19 18.15
C SER A 173 -20.91 -21.11 16.90
N GLY A 174 -20.41 -21.52 15.73
CA GLY A 174 -21.19 -21.64 14.49
C GLY A 174 -21.02 -20.49 13.49
N GLY A 175 -20.24 -19.45 13.80
CA GLY A 175 -19.94 -18.33 12.89
C GLY A 175 -18.56 -18.45 12.22
N GLY A 176 -18.38 -17.77 11.08
CA GLY A 176 -17.06 -17.57 10.46
C GLY A 176 -16.31 -16.40 11.10
N HIS A 177 -14.98 -16.48 11.17
CA HIS A 177 -14.12 -15.42 11.69
C HIS A 177 -12.85 -15.28 10.87
N THR A 178 -12.55 -14.05 10.47
CA THR A 178 -11.37 -13.69 9.69
C THR A 178 -10.28 -13.17 10.61
N GLN A 179 -9.09 -13.75 10.48
CA GLN A 179 -7.86 -13.34 11.13
C GLN A 179 -6.75 -13.27 10.08
N PHE A 180 -5.53 -12.97 10.50
CA PHE A 180 -4.36 -13.23 9.69
C PHE A 180 -3.21 -13.76 10.54
N GLU A 181 -2.22 -14.33 9.89
CA GLU A 181 -0.97 -14.72 10.50
C GLU A 181 0.16 -13.85 9.99
N ILE A 182 1.13 -13.57 10.86
CA ILE A 182 2.31 -12.77 10.57
C ILE A 182 3.58 -13.54 10.94
N LYS A 183 4.63 -13.35 10.14
CA LYS A 183 5.99 -13.86 10.38
C LYS A 183 7.01 -12.82 9.92
N GLY A 184 8.22 -12.81 10.47
CA GLY A 184 9.26 -11.82 10.17
C GLY A 184 9.24 -10.65 11.14
N GLY A 185 10.17 -9.70 10.99
CA GLY A 185 10.39 -8.64 12.00
C GLY A 185 10.67 -9.23 13.38
N GLU A 186 9.81 -8.94 14.37
CA GLU A 186 9.87 -9.52 15.73
C GLU A 186 9.32 -10.95 15.85
N PHE A 187 8.73 -11.50 14.78
CA PHE A 187 8.08 -12.82 14.81
C PHE A 187 8.94 -13.91 14.17
N ASN A 188 9.52 -14.77 15.01
CA ASN A 188 10.34 -15.90 14.56
C ASN A 188 9.53 -17.06 13.95
N LYS A 189 8.22 -17.12 14.23
CA LYS A 189 7.28 -18.13 13.72
C LYS A 189 5.99 -17.45 13.27
N TRP A 190 5.19 -18.17 12.48
CA TRP A 190 3.83 -17.73 12.19
C TRP A 190 3.07 -17.52 13.50
N THR A 191 2.55 -16.31 13.66
CA THR A 191 1.83 -15.88 14.85
C THR A 191 0.46 -15.39 14.41
N VAL A 192 -0.60 -15.91 15.02
CA VAL A 192 -1.97 -15.45 14.73
C VAL A 192 -2.15 -14.05 15.28
N VAL A 193 -2.77 -13.19 14.48
CA VAL A 193 -3.18 -11.84 14.86
C VAL A 193 -4.68 -11.73 14.71
N ASP A 194 -5.34 -11.42 15.82
CA ASP A 194 -6.77 -11.13 15.86
C ASP A 194 -6.99 -9.70 16.34
N LEU A 195 -7.07 -8.78 15.36
CA LEU A 195 -7.30 -7.36 15.64
C LEU A 195 -8.74 -7.10 16.07
N ALA A 196 -9.70 -7.88 15.60
CA ALA A 196 -11.10 -7.77 16.01
C ALA A 196 -11.27 -8.10 17.49
N ALA A 197 -10.71 -9.23 17.94
CA ALA A 197 -10.74 -9.62 19.35
C ALA A 197 -9.99 -8.61 20.23
N LYS A 198 -8.89 -8.03 19.72
CA LYS A 198 -8.17 -6.95 20.42
C LYS A 198 -8.96 -5.65 20.51
N ALA A 199 -9.71 -5.32 19.46
CA ALA A 199 -10.46 -4.07 19.34
C ALA A 199 -11.76 -4.07 20.12
N ASP A 200 -12.39 -5.23 20.32
CA ASP A 200 -13.64 -5.34 21.06
C ASP A 200 -13.46 -4.87 22.52
N LYS A 201 -14.33 -3.95 22.93
CA LYS A 201 -14.35 -3.36 24.28
C LYS A 201 -14.96 -4.31 25.32
N ASN A 202 -15.77 -5.25 24.86
CA ASN A 202 -16.48 -6.20 25.72
C ASN A 202 -15.69 -7.52 25.90
N SER A 203 -14.60 -7.66 25.16
CA SER A 203 -13.72 -8.82 25.23
C SER A 203 -12.64 -8.65 26.28
N ARG A 204 -12.13 -9.79 26.75
CA ARG A 204 -10.88 -9.80 27.51
C ARG A 204 -9.73 -9.29 26.64
N ILE A 205 -8.64 -8.86 27.28
CA ILE A 205 -7.45 -8.45 26.55
C ILE A 205 -6.79 -9.68 25.92
N TYR A 206 -6.78 -9.74 24.60
CA TYR A 206 -6.06 -10.74 23.84
C TYR A 206 -4.61 -10.29 23.56
N LEU A 207 -3.71 -11.26 23.57
CA LEU A 207 -2.29 -11.13 23.20
C LEU A 207 -2.08 -11.68 21.79
N LEU A 208 -0.96 -11.32 21.16
CA LEU A 208 -0.55 -11.92 19.89
C LEU A 208 -0.39 -13.45 20.04
N GLY A 209 -0.89 -14.20 19.07
CA GLY A 209 -0.98 -15.66 19.13
C GLY A 209 -2.24 -16.19 19.85
N ASP A 210 -3.10 -15.31 20.36
CA ASP A 210 -4.39 -15.60 20.97
C ASP A 210 -5.49 -14.73 20.30
N GLY A 211 -6.75 -15.09 20.48
CA GLY A 211 -7.87 -14.40 19.82
C GLY A 211 -9.18 -15.14 19.96
N TRP A 212 -10.17 -14.70 19.19
CA TRP A 212 -11.39 -15.46 19.03
C TRP A 212 -11.16 -16.70 18.16
N CYS A 213 -11.96 -17.73 18.36
CA CYS A 213 -12.01 -18.91 17.49
C CYS A 213 -10.64 -19.64 17.34
N MET A 214 -9.76 -19.53 18.32
CA MET A 214 -8.46 -20.23 18.33
C MET A 214 -8.61 -21.76 18.40
N ASN A 215 -9.73 -22.24 18.92
CA ASN A 215 -10.11 -23.65 18.96
C ASN A 215 -11.06 -24.06 17.81
N GLY A 216 -11.27 -23.18 16.83
CA GLY A 216 -12.10 -23.42 15.66
C GLY A 216 -11.38 -24.20 14.55
N LEU A 217 -12.12 -24.58 13.51
CA LEU A 217 -11.58 -25.26 12.34
C LEU A 217 -11.06 -24.23 11.33
N VAL A 218 -9.80 -24.34 10.93
CA VAL A 218 -9.25 -23.49 9.86
C VAL A 218 -9.83 -23.94 8.52
N ARG A 219 -10.65 -23.08 7.91
CA ARG A 219 -11.23 -23.33 6.58
C ARG A 219 -10.20 -23.17 5.48
N GLY A 220 -9.38 -22.13 5.57
CA GLY A 220 -8.44 -21.80 4.52
C GLY A 220 -7.52 -20.63 4.84
N TYR A 221 -6.58 -20.43 3.93
CA TYR A 221 -5.63 -19.33 3.96
C TYR A 221 -5.67 -18.57 2.64
N ASN A 222 -5.64 -17.23 2.69
CA ASN A 222 -5.66 -16.36 1.51
C ASN A 222 -6.76 -16.73 0.49
N GLU A 223 -7.98 -16.99 0.96
CA GLU A 223 -9.11 -17.26 0.08
C GLU A 223 -9.41 -16.04 -0.80
N LEU A 224 -9.82 -16.26 -2.05
CA LEU A 224 -9.95 -15.18 -3.03
C LEU A 224 -10.88 -14.05 -2.58
N TRP A 225 -11.93 -14.38 -1.84
CA TRP A 225 -12.93 -13.41 -1.38
C TRP A 225 -12.35 -12.38 -0.39
N VAL A 226 -11.39 -12.76 0.46
CA VAL A 226 -10.75 -11.83 1.43
C VAL A 226 -9.58 -11.05 0.81
N LEU A 227 -9.03 -11.54 -0.30
CA LEU A 227 -8.00 -10.84 -1.06
C LEU A 227 -8.55 -9.66 -1.87
N VAL A 228 -9.85 -9.69 -2.17
CA VAL A 228 -10.55 -8.65 -2.93
C VAL A 228 -11.24 -7.71 -1.94
N ASP A 229 -10.48 -6.70 -1.52
CA ASP A 229 -10.97 -5.60 -0.71
C ASP A 229 -11.73 -4.59 -1.61
N ASN A 230 -13.01 -4.88 -1.83
CA ASN A 230 -13.89 -4.11 -2.72
C ASN A 230 -15.11 -3.53 -1.98
N GLY A 231 -15.27 -3.81 -0.68
CA GLY A 231 -16.43 -3.40 0.10
C GLY A 231 -17.77 -4.00 -0.34
N VAL A 232 -17.75 -5.21 -0.93
CA VAL A 232 -18.96 -5.90 -1.42
C VAL A 232 -19.05 -7.37 -0.95
N THR A 233 -17.95 -7.98 -0.48
CA THR A 233 -17.85 -9.45 -0.36
C THR A 233 -18.30 -10.00 0.98
#